data_AF-A0A2A5M4U2-F1
#
_entry.id   AF-A0A2A5M4U2-F1
#
_cell.length_a   1.000
_cell.length_b   1.000
_cell.length_c   1.000
_cell.angle_alpha   90.00
_cell.angle_beta   90.00
_cell.angle_gamma   90.00
#
_symmetry.space_group_name_H-M   'P 1'
#
loop_
_entity.id
_entity.type
_entity.pdbx_description
1 polymer ?
#
loop_
_entity_poly.entity_id
_entity_poly.type
_entity_poly.pdbx_seq_one_letter_code
_entity_poly.pdbx_strand_id
1 'polypeptide(L)'
;VNALSNMVAEMERRYRLMADAKTKNIENYNEKMKELGSEELPFIVVIIDELADLMMTAGKDVEFYIGRLAQMARASGIHLIVATQRPSVDVV
;
A
#
# COMPACT_ATOMS: atom_id res chain seq x y z
N VAL A 1 -7.34 -7.29 -9.77
CA VAL A 1 -6.09 -7.87 -9.21
C VAL A 1 -4.86 -7.00 -9.50
N ASN A 2 -4.63 -6.57 -10.75
CA ASN A 2 -3.45 -5.77 -11.12
C ASN A 2 -3.21 -4.52 -10.26
N ALA A 3 -4.26 -3.83 -9.80
CA ALA A 3 -4.11 -2.65 -8.95
C ALA A 3 -3.43 -2.95 -7.60
N LEU A 4 -3.81 -4.02 -6.89
CA LEU A 4 -3.20 -4.41 -5.62
C LEU A 4 -1.74 -4.83 -5.81
N SER A 5 -1.45 -5.58 -6.87
CA SER A 5 -0.09 -5.94 -7.25
C SER A 5 0.78 -4.71 -7.53
N ASN A 6 0.24 -3.72 -8.26
CA ASN A 6 0.93 -2.45 -8.53
C ASN A 6 1.18 -1.66 -7.24
N MET A 7 0.26 -1.69 -6.27
CA MET A 7 0.47 -1.03 -4.98
C MET A 7 1.58 -1.71 -4.15
N VAL A 8 1.68 -3.03 -4.22
CA VAL A 8 2.81 -3.76 -3.61
C VAL A 8 4.13 -3.38 -4.30
N ALA A 9 4.16 -3.29 -5.62
CA ALA A 9 5.36 -2.88 -6.36
C ALA A 9 5.76 -1.43 -6.03
N GLU A 10 4.80 -0.51 -5.92
CA GLU A 10 5.05 0.88 -5.52
C GLU A 10 5.56 0.95 -4.06
N MET A 11 4.98 0.16 -3.14
CA MET A 11 5.48 0.04 -1.78
C MET A 11 6.97 -0.38 -1.75
N GLU A 12 7.34 -1.42 -2.49
CA GLU A 12 8.72 -1.88 -2.61
C GLU A 12 9.65 -0.83 -3.26
N ARG A 13 9.16 -0.10 -4.27
CA ARG A 13 9.90 1.01 -4.87
C ARG A 13 10.17 2.11 -3.84
N ARG A 14 9.18 2.51 -3.05
CA ARG A 14 9.35 3.52 -2.00
C ARG A 14 10.33 3.06 -0.92
N TYR A 15 10.28 1.80 -0.52
CA TYR A 15 11.27 1.25 0.41
C TYR A 15 12.71 1.34 -0.11
N ARG A 16 12.94 1.07 -1.39
CA ARG A 16 14.26 1.26 -2.01
C ARG A 16 14.70 2.72 -2.00
N LEU A 17 13.82 3.63 -2.40
CA LEU A 17 14.11 5.08 -2.36
C LEU A 17 14.44 5.57 -0.95
N MET A 18 13.68 5.12 0.06
CA MET A 18 13.95 5.45 1.46
C MET A 18 15.27 4.87 1.96
N ALA A 19 15.60 3.63 1.59
CA ALA A 19 16.87 3.01 1.93
C ALA A 19 18.06 3.78 1.33
N ASP A 20 17.97 4.15 0.05
CA ASP A 20 19.00 4.94 -0.65
C ASP A 20 19.14 6.34 -0.04
N ALA A 21 18.01 6.97 0.31
CA ALA A 21 17.97 8.25 0.99
C ALA A 21 18.34 8.18 2.49
N LYS A 22 18.51 6.99 3.06
CA LYS A 22 18.73 6.72 4.50
C LYS A 22 17.63 7.30 5.40
N THR A 23 16.38 7.19 4.98
CA THR A 23 15.19 7.61 5.73
C THR A 23 14.36 6.40 6.16
N LYS A 24 13.54 6.56 7.20
CA LYS A 24 12.79 5.45 7.81
C LYS A 24 11.33 5.37 7.35
N ASN A 25 10.77 6.48 6.88
CA ASN A 25 9.38 6.61 6.46
C ASN A 25 9.25 7.72 5.41
N ILE A 26 8.07 7.81 4.81
CA ILE A 26 7.73 8.79 3.78
C ILE A 26 7.86 10.23 4.28
N GLU A 27 7.54 10.49 5.55
CA GLU A 27 7.63 11.82 6.13
C GLU A 27 9.07 12.31 6.13
N ASN A 28 10.00 11.52 6.68
CA ASN A 28 11.42 11.87 6.69
C ASN A 28 12.03 11.88 5.27
N TYR A 29 11.52 11.04 4.37
CA TYR A 29 11.91 11.09 2.96
C TYR A 29 11.51 12.43 2.32
N ASN A 30 10.26 12.85 2.49
CA ASN A 30 9.75 14.09 1.91
C ASN A 30 10.38 15.34 2.52
N GLU A 31 10.59 15.37 3.84
CA GLU A 31 11.35 16.43 4.52
C GLU A 31 12.73 16.62 3.85
N LYS A 32 13.44 15.52 3.62
CA LYS A 32 14.75 15.54 2.96
C LYS A 32 14.66 15.94 1.48
N MET A 33 13.69 15.45 0.72
CA MET A 33 13.53 15.83 -0.69
C MET A 33 13.21 17.31 -0.84
N LYS A 34 12.41 17.86 0.07
CA LYS A 34 12.08 19.28 0.14
C LYS A 34 13.32 20.16 0.35
N GLU A 35 14.21 19.77 1.28
CA GLU A 35 15.49 20.47 1.48
C GLU A 35 16.40 20.43 0.25
N LEU A 36 16.35 19.33 -0.52
CA LEU A 36 17.10 19.15 -1.76
C LEU A 36 16.44 19.76 -2.99
N GLY A 37 15.25 20.37 -2.87
CA GLY A 37 14.47 20.87 -4.00
C GLY A 37 14.07 19.78 -5.00
N SER A 38 13.97 18.54 -4.54
CA SER A 38 13.61 17.35 -5.33
C SER A 38 12.13 16.98 -5.14
N GLU A 39 11.63 16.03 -5.93
CA GLU A 39 10.23 15.63 -5.89
C GLU A 39 9.89 14.82 -4.62
N GLU A 40 8.80 15.22 -3.96
CA GLU A 40 8.22 14.52 -2.80
C GLU A 40 7.31 13.37 -3.25
N LEU A 41 7.19 12.33 -2.43
CA LEU A 41 6.26 11.23 -2.66
C LEU A 41 4.87 11.56 -2.06
N PRO A 42 3.77 11.38 -2.81
CA PRO A 42 2.43 11.59 -2.26
C PRO A 42 2.03 10.44 -1.35
N PHE A 43 1.18 10.70 -0.34
CA PHE A 43 0.45 9.65 0.33
C PHE A 43 -0.58 9.02 -0.62
N ILE A 44 -0.73 7.70 -0.55
CA ILE A 44 -1.70 6.96 -1.37
C ILE A 44 -2.74 6.35 -0.42
N VAL A 45 -4.01 6.56 -0.73
CA VAL A 45 -5.13 5.89 -0.06
C VAL A 45 -5.82 4.99 -1.09
N VAL A 46 -5.82 3.69 -0.83
CA VAL A 46 -6.49 2.68 -1.63
C VAL A 46 -7.83 2.39 -0.96
N ILE A 47 -8.93 2.59 -1.68
CA ILE A 47 -10.29 2.37 -1.17
C ILE A 47 -10.89 1.20 -1.94
N ILE A 48 -11.37 0.19 -1.20
CA ILE A 48 -12.09 -0.97 -1.73
C ILE A 48 -13.48 -0.95 -1.10
N ASP A 49 -14.51 -0.72 -1.91
CA ASP A 49 -15.90 -0.63 -1.44
C ASP A 49 -16.50 -2.01 -1.11
N GLU A 50 -16.09 -3.04 -1.86
CA GLU A 50 -16.54 -4.42 -1.64
C GLU A 50 -15.40 -5.42 -1.83
N LEU A 51 -14.80 -5.85 -0.71
CA LEU A 51 -13.72 -6.84 -0.71
C LEU A 51 -14.19 -8.22 -1.18
N ALA A 52 -15.42 -8.62 -0.87
CA ALA A 52 -15.88 -9.97 -1.13
C ALA A 52 -15.88 -10.30 -2.63
N ASP A 53 -16.19 -9.33 -3.48
CA ASP A 53 -16.18 -9.51 -4.93
C ASP A 53 -14.76 -9.80 -5.47
N LEU A 54 -13.73 -9.21 -4.84
CA LEU A 54 -12.33 -9.51 -5.14
C LEU A 54 -11.94 -10.90 -4.64
N MET A 55 -12.36 -11.26 -3.42
CA MET A 55 -12.04 -12.54 -2.79
C MET A 55 -12.67 -13.73 -3.54
N MET A 56 -13.89 -13.57 -4.06
CA MET A 56 -14.57 -14.62 -4.83
C MET A 56 -13.94 -14.89 -6.20
N THR A 57 -13.28 -13.89 -6.79
CA THR A 57 -12.72 -13.99 -8.15
C THR A 57 -11.24 -14.41 -8.14
N ALA A 58 -10.47 -13.95 -7.15
CA ALA A 58 -9.02 -14.15 -7.08
C ALA A 58 -8.49 -14.20 -5.62
N GLY A 59 -9.21 -14.91 -4.74
CA GLY A 59 -9.01 -14.90 -3.29
C GLY A 59 -7.56 -15.01 -2.82
N LYS A 60 -6.81 -16.02 -3.26
CA LYS A 60 -5.42 -16.25 -2.81
C LYS A 60 -4.47 -15.08 -3.12
N ASP A 61 -4.57 -14.53 -4.32
CA ASP A 61 -3.70 -13.41 -4.74
C ASP A 61 -4.10 -12.12 -4.03
N VAL A 62 -5.41 -11.87 -3.91
CA VAL A 62 -5.95 -10.70 -3.22
C VAL A 62 -5.55 -10.73 -1.75
N GLU A 63 -5.71 -11.86 -1.08
CA GLU A 63 -5.31 -12.08 0.31
C GLU A 63 -3.81 -11.84 0.49
N PHE A 64 -2.98 -12.40 -0.40
CA PHE A 64 -1.54 -12.19 -0.36
C PHE A 64 -1.16 -10.70 -0.49
N TYR A 65 -1.73 -9.99 -1.47
CA TYR A 65 -1.41 -8.58 -1.68
C TYR A 65 -1.93 -7.69 -0.54
N ILE A 66 -3.15 -7.92 -0.06
CA ILE A 66 -3.72 -7.18 1.07
C ILE A 66 -2.91 -7.43 2.33
N GLY A 67 -2.58 -8.69 2.64
CA GLY A 67 -1.76 -9.04 3.79
C GLY A 67 -0.40 -8.33 3.75
N ARG A 68 0.24 -8.32 2.58
CA ARG A 68 1.53 -7.65 2.38
C ARG A 68 1.44 -6.13 2.56
N LEU A 69 0.42 -5.49 1.97
CA LEU A 69 0.17 -4.06 2.15
C LEU A 69 -0.15 -3.75 3.62
N ALA A 70 -1.07 -4.46 4.26
CA ALA A 70 -1.44 -4.24 5.65
C ALA A 70 -0.23 -4.33 6.61
N GLN A 71 0.71 -5.23 6.34
CA GLN A 71 1.91 -5.42 7.17
C GLN A 71 2.99 -4.35 6.95
N MET A 72 3.21 -3.92 5.71
CA MET A 72 4.41 -3.15 5.35
C MET A 72 4.13 -1.72 4.82
N ALA A 73 2.88 -1.39 4.45
CA ALA A 73 2.59 -0.17 3.71
C ALA A 73 2.76 1.12 4.52
N ARG A 74 2.64 1.08 5.86
CA ARG A 74 2.62 2.26 6.74
C ARG A 74 3.80 3.20 6.51
N ALA A 75 5.03 2.69 6.56
CA ALA A 75 6.22 3.52 6.40
C ALA A 75 6.34 4.11 4.98
N SER A 76 5.78 3.42 3.98
CA SER A 76 5.76 3.87 2.59
C SER A 76 4.65 4.89 2.27
N GLY A 77 3.80 5.25 3.24
CA GLY A 77 2.70 6.20 3.07
C GLY A 77 1.53 5.67 2.24
N ILE A 78 1.35 4.35 2.16
CA ILE A 78 0.23 3.71 1.49
C ILE A 78 -0.75 3.21 2.56
N HIS A 79 -2.03 3.57 2.42
CA HIS A 79 -3.08 3.23 3.37
C HIS A 79 -4.21 2.52 2.65
N LEU A 80 -4.76 1.49 3.29
CA LEU A 80 -5.84 0.69 2.75
C LEU A 80 -7.12 0.92 3.58
N ILE A 81 -8.21 1.29 2.91
CA ILE A 81 -9.56 1.36 3.46
C ILE A 81 -10.38 0.29 2.75
N VAL A 82 -10.89 -0.66 3.52
CA VAL A 82 -11.64 -1.79 2.97
C VAL A 82 -13.03 -1.80 3.58
N ALA A 83 -14.03 -1.91 2.71
CA ALA A 83 -15.42 -2.14 3.05
C ALA A 83 -15.89 -3.45 2.42
N THR A 84 -16.89 -4.04 3.06
CA THR A 84 -17.63 -5.19 2.55
C THR A 84 -18.98 -5.22 3.24
N GLN A 85 -20.02 -5.63 2.52
CA GLN A 85 -21.32 -5.93 3.11
C GLN A 85 -21.48 -7.41 3.50
N ARG A 86 -20.44 -8.23 3.29
CA ARG A 86 -20.44 -9.68 3.58
C ARG A 86 -19.46 -10.01 4.72
N PRO A 87 -19.89 -9.89 5.99
CA PRO A 87 -19.03 -10.14 7.14
C PRO A 87 -18.89 -11.65 7.43
N SER A 88 -18.33 -12.41 6.49
CA SER A 88 -18.06 -13.84 6.62
C SER A 88 -16.57 -14.13 6.85
N VAL A 89 -16.26 -15.25 7.49
CA VAL A 89 -14.87 -15.73 7.72
C VAL A 89 -14.09 -15.89 6.41
N ASP A 90 -14.78 -16.18 5.30
CA ASP A 90 -14.16 -16.30 3.98
C ASP A 90 -13.74 -14.95 3.36
N VAL A 91 -14.10 -13.83 3.99
CA VAL A 91 -13.84 -12.46 3.49
C VAL A 91 -12.99 -11.63 4.46
N VAL A 92 -13.16 -11.79 5.78
CA VAL A 92 -12.47 -11.00 6.83
C VAL A 92 -11.75 -11.90 7.82
#